data_AF-A0A9E6PV35-F1
#
_entry.id   AF-A0A9E6PV35-F1
#
_cell.length_a   1.000
_cell.length_b   1.000
_cell.length_c   1.000
_cell.angle_alpha   90.00
_cell.angle_beta   90.00
_cell.angle_gamma   90.00
#
_symmetry.space_group_name_H-M   'P 1'
#
loop_
_entity.id
_entity.type
_entity.pdbx_description
1 polymer ?
#
loop_
_entity_poly.entity_id
_entity_poly.type
_entity_poly.pdbx_seq_one_letter_code
_entity_poly.pdbx_strand_id
1 'polypeptide(L)'
;MSAKPPAIFLMGPTAAGKTDLAIELTKVLPCELISVDSALVYRGMDIGTAKPSKAVLAAHPHRLIDILDPAESYSAKRFCTDALEAMAEITARGKIPLLVGGTMLYYKALVEGLADMPAADPAVRAELEAQAASLGLAELHRQLAEVDPESAARIHPNDPQRLIRALEVYRVSGESMTAHRQRQFAESRGADAGADGHLPYTVASLAIAPTDRHILHERIALRFSQMLEQGFIDEVRTLRDRSDLHAELPSIRAVGYRQVWDYLDGKLSENEMRERGIIATRQLAKRQFTWLRGWEGVHWLDSLACDNLSRTLKYLGTVSILS
;
A
#
# COMPACT_ATOMS: atom_id res chain seq x y z
N MET A 1 -28.36 18.80 2.90
CA MET A 1 -27.04 18.26 2.51
C MET A 1 -27.28 16.85 1.99
N SER A 2 -26.88 16.55 0.75
CA SER A 2 -26.99 15.18 0.22
C SER A 2 -26.10 14.26 1.04
N ALA A 3 -26.58 13.08 1.42
CA ALA A 3 -25.77 12.11 2.15
C ALA A 3 -24.58 11.66 1.27
N LYS A 4 -23.37 11.59 1.85
CA LYS A 4 -22.20 11.09 1.11
C LYS A 4 -22.39 9.60 0.80
N PRO A 5 -22.03 9.14 -0.42
CA PRO A 5 -22.14 7.74 -0.79
C PRO A 5 -21.32 6.82 0.15
N PRO A 6 -21.76 5.59 0.39
CA PRO A 6 -21.04 4.65 1.24
C PRO A 6 -19.78 4.10 0.57
N ALA A 7 -18.73 3.84 1.35
CA ALA A 7 -17.57 3.04 0.95
C ALA A 7 -17.10 2.15 2.11
N ILE A 8 -16.47 1.03 1.79
CA ILE A 8 -15.95 0.06 2.77
C ILE A 8 -14.45 -0.08 2.58
N PHE A 9 -13.69 0.07 3.65
CA PHE A 9 -12.28 -0.30 3.70
C PHE A 9 -12.12 -1.61 4.46
N LEU A 10 -11.53 -2.61 3.81
CA LEU A 10 -11.15 -3.87 4.42
C LEU A 10 -9.62 -3.99 4.44
N MET A 11 -9.07 -3.54 5.55
CA MET A 11 -7.64 -3.50 5.82
C MET A 11 -7.18 -4.70 6.63
N GLY A 12 -5.86 -4.93 6.70
CA GLY A 12 -5.30 -6.04 7.46
C GLY A 12 -3.92 -6.46 6.94
N PRO A 13 -3.10 -7.12 7.77
CA PRO A 13 -1.78 -7.57 7.35
C PRO A 13 -1.87 -8.67 6.26
N THR A 14 -0.75 -8.92 5.58
CA THR A 14 -0.65 -10.10 4.71
C THR A 14 -1.01 -11.39 5.46
N ALA A 15 -1.59 -12.38 4.78
CA ALA A 15 -2.09 -13.64 5.35
C ALA A 15 -3.22 -13.54 6.41
N ALA A 16 -3.92 -12.40 6.49
CA ALA A 16 -5.04 -12.21 7.42
C ALA A 16 -6.43 -12.68 6.93
N GLY A 17 -6.57 -13.18 5.69
CA GLY A 17 -7.86 -13.63 5.16
C GLY A 17 -8.76 -12.50 4.62
N LYS A 18 -8.19 -11.36 4.23
CA LYS A 18 -8.93 -10.21 3.67
C LYS A 18 -9.74 -10.56 2.44
N THR A 19 -9.12 -11.23 1.46
CA THR A 19 -9.76 -11.56 0.18
C THR A 19 -10.98 -12.45 0.36
N ASP A 20 -10.91 -13.42 1.27
CA ASP A 20 -12.03 -14.33 1.54
C ASP A 20 -13.24 -13.55 2.08
N LEU A 21 -13.03 -12.68 3.07
CA LEU A 21 -14.11 -11.84 3.60
C LEU A 21 -14.64 -10.83 2.57
N ALA A 22 -13.77 -10.25 1.74
CA ALA A 22 -14.19 -9.34 0.66
C ALA A 22 -15.12 -10.05 -0.33
N ILE A 23 -14.77 -11.27 -0.73
CA ILE A 23 -15.57 -12.09 -1.64
C ILE A 23 -16.93 -12.43 -1.01
N GLU A 24 -16.97 -12.87 0.26
CA GLU A 24 -18.23 -13.14 0.95
C GLU A 24 -19.14 -11.90 1.02
N LEU A 25 -18.56 -10.70 1.22
CA LEU A 25 -19.33 -9.45 1.21
C LEU A 25 -19.95 -9.18 -0.17
N THR A 26 -19.24 -9.45 -1.27
CA THR A 26 -19.81 -9.26 -2.64
C THR A 26 -21.01 -10.15 -2.94
N LYS A 27 -21.18 -11.25 -2.21
CA LYS A 27 -22.31 -12.17 -2.39
C LYS A 27 -23.60 -11.66 -1.75
N VAL A 28 -23.48 -10.78 -0.76
CA VAL A 28 -24.62 -10.32 0.06
C VAL A 28 -24.84 -8.81 0.02
N LEU A 29 -23.86 -8.05 -0.47
CA LEU A 29 -23.94 -6.60 -0.67
C LEU A 29 -23.72 -6.24 -2.15
N PRO A 30 -24.32 -5.15 -2.65
CA PRO A 30 -24.07 -4.65 -3.99
C PRO A 30 -22.72 -3.92 -4.05
N CYS A 31 -21.61 -4.59 -3.74
CA CYS A 31 -20.28 -4.00 -3.75
C CYS A 31 -19.40 -4.48 -4.91
N GLU A 32 -18.47 -3.62 -5.32
CA GLU A 32 -17.41 -3.94 -6.29
C GLU A 32 -16.04 -3.73 -5.63
N LEU A 33 -15.09 -4.61 -5.95
CA LEU A 33 -13.80 -4.70 -5.27
C LEU A 33 -12.77 -3.78 -5.92
N ILE A 34 -12.01 -3.06 -5.10
CA ILE A 34 -10.83 -2.28 -5.50
C ILE A 34 -9.63 -2.78 -4.68
N SER A 35 -8.58 -3.21 -5.36
CA SER A 35 -7.32 -3.61 -4.69
C SER A 35 -6.59 -2.40 -4.14
N VAL A 36 -6.15 -2.48 -2.87
CA VAL A 36 -5.27 -1.48 -2.22
C VAL A 36 -3.95 -2.15 -1.82
N ASP A 37 -3.19 -2.52 -2.84
CA ASP A 37 -1.92 -3.20 -2.71
C ASP A 37 -0.90 -2.65 -3.73
N SER A 38 0.33 -2.42 -3.30
CA SER A 38 1.36 -1.81 -4.15
C SER A 38 2.07 -2.82 -5.06
N ALA A 39 1.83 -4.11 -4.89
CA ALA A 39 2.45 -5.17 -5.69
C ALA A 39 1.44 -5.87 -6.62
N LEU A 40 0.17 -5.99 -6.22
CA LEU A 40 -0.88 -6.60 -7.06
C LEU A 40 -1.16 -5.84 -8.37
N VAL A 41 -0.73 -4.58 -8.46
CA VAL A 41 -0.84 -3.75 -9.67
C VAL A 41 0.00 -4.26 -10.84
N TYR A 42 1.06 -5.06 -10.58
CA TYR A 42 2.01 -5.49 -11.60
C TYR A 42 1.59 -6.81 -12.28
N ARG A 43 1.63 -6.78 -13.62
CA ARG A 43 1.44 -7.96 -14.48
C ARG A 43 2.60 -8.94 -14.34
N GLY A 44 2.28 -10.24 -14.34
CA GLY A 44 3.27 -11.31 -14.24
C GLY A 44 3.90 -11.46 -12.85
N MET A 45 3.37 -10.75 -11.85
CA MET A 45 3.73 -10.89 -10.43
C MET A 45 2.52 -11.45 -9.68
N ASP A 46 2.30 -12.76 -9.75
CA ASP A 46 1.05 -13.40 -9.32
C ASP A 46 1.26 -14.23 -8.03
N ILE A 47 2.21 -15.16 -8.05
CA ILE A 47 2.47 -16.11 -6.97
C ILE A 47 3.06 -15.37 -5.77
N GLY A 48 4.13 -14.61 -5.96
CA GLY A 48 4.83 -13.92 -4.87
C GLY A 48 4.03 -12.80 -4.21
N THR A 49 3.15 -12.14 -4.97
CA THR A 49 2.22 -11.13 -4.45
C THR A 49 0.97 -11.73 -3.86
N ALA A 50 0.79 -13.04 -4.05
CA ALA A 50 -0.33 -13.79 -3.55
C ALA A 50 -1.67 -13.29 -4.13
N LYS A 51 -1.63 -12.93 -5.42
CA LYS A 51 -2.75 -12.46 -6.22
C LYS A 51 -3.87 -13.50 -6.26
N PRO A 52 -5.16 -13.08 -6.16
CA PRO A 52 -6.26 -14.02 -6.38
C PRO A 52 -6.12 -14.70 -7.74
N SER A 53 -6.46 -15.98 -7.81
CA SER A 53 -6.32 -16.74 -9.07
C SER A 53 -7.18 -16.15 -10.18
N LYS A 54 -6.84 -16.42 -11.45
CA LYS A 54 -7.63 -15.97 -12.60
C LYS A 54 -9.11 -16.35 -12.50
N ALA A 55 -9.42 -17.53 -11.96
CA ALA A 55 -10.80 -17.96 -11.73
C ALA A 55 -11.51 -17.09 -10.68
N VAL A 56 -10.81 -16.76 -9.58
CA VAL A 56 -11.35 -15.86 -8.55
C VAL A 56 -11.52 -14.44 -9.10
N LEU A 57 -10.57 -13.92 -9.87
CA LEU A 57 -10.68 -12.59 -10.48
C LEU A 57 -11.78 -12.50 -11.55
N ALA A 58 -12.02 -13.59 -12.28
CA ALA A 58 -13.13 -13.66 -13.24
C ALA A 58 -14.49 -13.66 -12.53
N ALA A 59 -14.60 -14.39 -11.42
CA ALA A 59 -15.84 -14.46 -10.63
C ALA A 59 -16.07 -13.21 -9.77
N HIS A 60 -15.00 -12.62 -9.24
CA HIS A 60 -14.99 -11.45 -8.37
C HIS A 60 -13.97 -10.43 -8.88
N PRO A 61 -14.32 -9.62 -9.89
CA PRO A 61 -13.41 -8.64 -10.46
C PRO A 61 -12.91 -7.64 -9.42
N HIS A 62 -11.59 -7.48 -9.35
CA HIS A 62 -10.95 -6.46 -8.54
C HIS A 62 -10.36 -5.39 -9.47
N ARG A 63 -10.73 -4.12 -9.27
CA ARG A 63 -10.05 -2.99 -9.91
C ARG A 63 -8.62 -2.87 -9.37
N LEU A 64 -7.73 -2.25 -10.14
CA LEU A 64 -6.32 -1.97 -9.79
C LEU A 64 -5.46 -3.22 -9.58
N ILE A 65 -5.77 -4.31 -10.28
CA ILE A 65 -4.91 -5.48 -10.43
C ILE A 65 -4.45 -5.55 -11.89
N ASP A 66 -3.19 -5.92 -12.12
CA ASP A 66 -2.62 -6.08 -13.48
C ASP A 66 -2.64 -4.82 -14.37
N ILE A 67 -2.71 -3.64 -13.74
CA ILE A 67 -2.76 -2.36 -14.43
C ILE A 67 -1.39 -1.85 -14.91
N LEU A 68 -0.27 -2.39 -14.39
CA LEU A 68 1.09 -1.95 -14.71
C LEU A 68 2.01 -3.06 -15.18
N ASP A 69 3.00 -2.69 -15.98
CA ASP A 69 4.19 -3.49 -16.20
C ASP A 69 5.16 -3.36 -15.01
N PRO A 70 5.89 -4.42 -14.60
CA PRO A 70 6.90 -4.35 -13.54
C PRO A 70 8.00 -3.29 -13.72
N ALA A 71 8.26 -2.77 -14.92
CA ALA A 71 9.21 -1.68 -15.17
C ALA A 71 8.64 -0.31 -14.78
N GLU A 72 7.31 -0.18 -14.69
CA GLU A 72 6.64 1.06 -14.33
C GLU A 72 6.63 1.27 -12.81
N SER A 73 6.59 2.53 -12.37
CA SER A 73 6.44 2.87 -10.95
C SER A 73 5.01 3.26 -10.61
N TYR A 74 4.54 2.81 -9.43
CA TYR A 74 3.24 3.20 -8.87
C TYR A 74 3.40 4.01 -7.58
N SER A 75 2.72 5.15 -7.50
CA SER A 75 2.81 6.07 -6.37
C SER A 75 1.48 6.15 -5.62
N ALA A 76 1.52 6.62 -4.38
CA ALA A 76 0.29 6.89 -3.62
C ALA A 76 -0.59 7.94 -4.33
N LYS A 77 0.01 8.92 -5.04
CA LYS A 77 -0.74 9.92 -5.83
C LYS A 77 -1.52 9.25 -6.97
N ARG A 78 -0.85 8.40 -7.74
CA ARG A 78 -1.49 7.65 -8.83
C ARG A 78 -2.57 6.70 -8.30
N PHE A 79 -2.30 6.00 -7.20
CA PHE A 79 -3.33 5.20 -6.52
C PHE A 79 -4.57 6.04 -6.16
N CYS A 80 -4.41 7.23 -5.56
CA CYS A 80 -5.56 8.05 -5.21
C CYS A 80 -6.38 8.44 -6.44
N THR A 81 -5.73 8.83 -7.54
CA THR A 81 -6.41 9.14 -8.82
C THR A 81 -7.21 7.93 -9.30
N ASP A 82 -6.56 6.78 -9.47
CA ASP A 82 -7.20 5.58 -10.02
C ASP A 82 -8.31 5.04 -9.10
N ALA A 83 -8.10 5.11 -7.77
CA ALA A 83 -9.08 4.68 -6.78
C ALA A 83 -10.30 5.60 -6.76
N LEU A 84 -10.12 6.92 -6.79
CA LEU A 84 -11.24 7.87 -6.83
C LEU A 84 -12.08 7.71 -8.10
N GLU A 85 -11.44 7.49 -9.25
CA GLU A 85 -12.12 7.19 -10.52
C GLU A 85 -12.93 5.88 -10.41
N ALA A 86 -12.30 4.80 -9.95
CA ALA A 86 -12.97 3.52 -9.75
C ALA A 86 -14.14 3.61 -8.77
N MET A 87 -13.97 4.33 -7.65
CA MET A 87 -15.02 4.56 -6.66
C MET A 87 -16.20 5.34 -7.26
N ALA A 88 -15.92 6.40 -8.02
CA ALA A 88 -16.95 7.21 -8.67
C ALA A 88 -17.74 6.39 -9.70
N GLU A 89 -17.05 5.59 -10.52
CA GLU A 89 -17.69 4.68 -11.47
C GLU A 89 -18.61 3.65 -10.78
N ILE A 90 -18.14 3.03 -9.71
CA ILE A 90 -18.90 2.03 -8.94
C ILE A 90 -20.15 2.68 -8.33
N THR A 91 -19.98 3.86 -7.74
CA THR A 91 -21.06 4.63 -7.12
C THR A 91 -22.09 5.08 -8.14
N ALA A 92 -21.67 5.51 -9.34
CA ALA A 92 -22.57 5.89 -10.42
C ALA A 92 -23.46 4.72 -10.90
N ARG A 93 -23.03 3.48 -10.69
CA ARG A 93 -23.82 2.26 -10.93
C ARG A 93 -24.70 1.85 -9.74
N GLY A 94 -24.80 2.67 -8.70
CA GLY A 94 -25.57 2.39 -7.48
C GLY A 94 -24.95 1.31 -6.58
N LYS A 95 -23.65 1.06 -6.70
CA LYS A 95 -22.93 0.05 -5.92
C LYS A 95 -21.97 0.68 -4.92
N ILE A 96 -21.53 -0.13 -3.95
CA ILE A 96 -20.63 0.28 -2.87
C ILE A 96 -19.18 -0.06 -3.24
N PRO A 97 -18.25 0.90 -3.30
CA PRO A 97 -16.83 0.59 -3.43
C PRO A 97 -16.31 -0.12 -2.18
N LEU A 98 -15.79 -1.33 -2.35
CA LEU A 98 -15.12 -2.10 -1.29
C LEU A 98 -13.63 -2.17 -1.61
N LEU A 99 -12.86 -1.35 -0.91
CA LEU A 99 -11.41 -1.27 -1.02
C LEU A 99 -10.80 -2.32 -0.10
N VAL A 100 -10.01 -3.25 -0.64
CA VAL A 100 -9.41 -4.36 0.11
C VAL A 100 -7.90 -4.40 -0.09
N GLY A 101 -7.13 -4.46 0.99
CA GLY A 101 -5.67 -4.47 0.83
C GLY A 101 -4.82 -4.21 2.08
N GLY A 102 -3.51 -4.22 1.87
CA GLY A 102 -2.49 -4.13 2.92
C GLY A 102 -1.62 -2.87 2.88
N THR A 103 -1.79 -1.99 1.91
CA THR A 103 -0.94 -0.80 1.75
C THR A 103 -1.54 0.39 2.49
N MET A 104 -1.30 0.49 3.80
CA MET A 104 -1.92 1.50 4.67
C MET A 104 -1.59 2.94 4.26
N LEU A 105 -0.43 3.18 3.64
CA LEU A 105 -0.10 4.49 3.09
C LEU A 105 -1.08 4.93 1.99
N TYR A 106 -1.58 3.99 1.17
CA TYR A 106 -2.53 4.28 0.10
C TYR A 106 -3.90 4.64 0.66
N TYR A 107 -4.39 3.89 1.67
CA TYR A 107 -5.59 4.28 2.40
C TYR A 107 -5.46 5.65 3.04
N LYS A 108 -4.34 5.94 3.72
CA LYS A 108 -4.11 7.24 4.36
C LYS A 108 -4.14 8.37 3.33
N ALA A 109 -3.43 8.20 2.22
CA ALA A 109 -3.39 9.16 1.13
C ALA A 109 -4.78 9.41 0.51
N LEU A 110 -5.63 8.39 0.46
CA LEU A 110 -6.99 8.50 -0.07
C LEU A 110 -7.93 9.26 0.89
N VAL A 111 -7.76 9.08 2.21
CA VAL A 111 -8.59 9.73 3.25
C VAL A 111 -8.15 11.17 3.53
N GLU A 112 -6.84 11.39 3.70
CA GLU A 112 -6.26 12.67 4.10
C GLU A 112 -5.85 13.53 2.91
N GLY A 113 -5.85 12.97 1.70
CA GLY A 113 -5.25 13.59 0.52
C GLY A 113 -3.72 13.53 0.55
N LEU A 114 -3.11 14.02 -0.51
CA LEU A 114 -1.66 14.19 -0.63
C LEU A 114 -1.35 15.63 -1.00
N ALA A 115 -0.35 16.22 -0.33
CA ALA A 115 0.14 17.53 -0.71
C ALA A 115 0.62 17.49 -2.16
N ASP A 116 0.34 18.55 -2.91
CA ASP A 116 0.80 18.66 -4.29
C ASP A 116 2.29 18.96 -4.32
N MET A 117 3.07 17.90 -4.16
CA MET A 117 4.52 17.93 -4.23
C MET A 117 4.98 17.64 -5.66
N PRO A 118 6.12 18.22 -6.09
CA PRO A 118 6.69 17.93 -7.40
C PRO A 118 6.91 16.43 -7.59
N ALA A 119 6.83 15.94 -8.83
CA ALA A 119 7.16 14.57 -9.16
C ALA A 119 8.60 14.20 -8.74
N ALA A 120 8.91 12.92 -8.69
CA ALA A 120 10.30 12.49 -8.51
C ALA A 120 11.12 12.92 -9.74
N ASP A 121 12.31 13.47 -9.52
CA ASP A 121 13.24 13.85 -10.57
C ASP A 121 14.46 12.91 -10.52
N PRO A 122 14.62 12.01 -11.50
CA PRO A 122 15.71 11.03 -11.49
C PRO A 122 17.10 11.65 -11.44
N ALA A 123 17.32 12.82 -12.04
CA ALA A 123 18.62 13.47 -12.06
C ALA A 123 18.95 14.05 -10.67
N VAL A 124 17.99 14.78 -10.07
CA VAL A 124 18.15 15.32 -8.71
C VAL A 124 18.33 14.20 -7.69
N ARG A 125 17.60 13.09 -7.84
CA ARG A 125 17.75 11.92 -6.97
C ARG A 125 19.12 11.29 -7.09
N ALA A 126 19.62 11.09 -8.31
CA ALA A 126 20.96 10.53 -8.53
C ALA A 126 22.05 11.40 -7.90
N GLU A 127 21.93 12.73 -8.00
CA GLU A 127 22.85 13.66 -7.32
C GLU A 127 22.79 13.54 -5.79
N LEU A 128 21.58 13.47 -5.22
CA LEU A 128 21.39 13.29 -3.78
C LEU A 128 21.92 11.95 -3.27
N GLU A 129 21.74 10.88 -4.04
CA GLU A 129 22.28 9.56 -3.74
C GLU A 129 23.81 9.55 -3.79
N ALA A 130 24.41 10.22 -4.79
CA ALA A 130 25.87 10.40 -4.87
C ALA A 130 26.42 11.22 -3.69
N GLN A 131 25.69 12.26 -3.26
CA GLN A 131 26.05 13.04 -2.06
C GLN A 131 25.91 12.21 -0.79
N ALA A 132 24.86 11.39 -0.67
CA ALA A 132 24.68 10.47 0.45
C ALA A 132 25.84 9.47 0.55
N ALA A 133 26.31 8.96 -0.58
CA ALA A 133 27.41 8.01 -0.65
C ALA A 133 28.77 8.64 -0.30
N SER A 134 28.99 9.91 -0.66
CA SER A 134 30.27 10.60 -0.45
C SER A 134 30.37 11.31 0.90
N LEU A 135 29.30 11.98 1.35
CA LEU A 135 29.26 12.80 2.56
C LEU A 135 28.59 12.09 3.75
N GLY A 136 27.81 11.04 3.47
CA GLY A 136 27.03 10.33 4.48
C GLY A 136 25.65 10.96 4.76
N LEU A 137 24.75 10.17 5.33
CA LEU A 137 23.37 10.59 5.61
C LEU A 137 23.25 11.67 6.69
N ALA A 138 24.21 11.74 7.62
CA ALA A 138 24.23 12.78 8.64
C ALA A 138 24.38 14.18 8.02
N GLU A 139 25.18 14.31 6.97
CA GLU A 139 25.36 15.57 6.27
C GLU A 139 24.10 15.95 5.47
N LEU A 140 23.45 14.99 4.82
CA LEU A 140 22.15 15.24 4.17
C LEU A 140 21.08 15.65 5.18
N HIS A 141 21.05 15.04 6.36
CA HIS A 141 20.13 15.43 7.43
C HIS A 141 20.41 16.87 7.91
N ARG A 142 21.69 17.25 8.04
CA ARG A 142 22.11 18.62 8.35
C ARG A 142 21.63 19.61 7.29
N GLN A 143 21.84 19.30 6.00
CA GLN A 143 21.33 20.12 4.89
C GLN A 143 19.80 20.24 4.92
N LEU A 144 19.10 19.15 5.24
CA LEU A 144 17.65 19.19 5.38
C LEU A 144 17.23 20.10 6.54
N ALA A 145 17.95 20.09 7.66
CA ALA A 145 17.65 20.95 8.80
C ALA A 145 17.83 22.44 8.50
N GLU A 146 18.67 22.81 7.54
CA GLU A 146 18.82 24.21 7.10
C GLU A 146 17.62 24.71 6.28
N VAL A 147 17.02 23.84 5.46
CA VAL A 147 15.96 24.21 4.51
C VAL A 147 14.55 23.84 4.98
N ASP A 148 14.43 22.82 5.83
CA ASP A 148 13.18 22.31 6.41
C ASP A 148 13.42 21.72 7.82
N PRO A 149 13.60 22.57 8.86
CA PRO A 149 13.84 22.12 10.23
C PRO A 149 12.74 21.18 10.77
N GLU A 150 11.48 21.40 10.38
CA GLU A 150 10.35 20.58 10.83
C GLU A 150 10.42 19.17 10.25
N SER A 151 10.68 19.03 8.94
CA SER A 151 10.89 17.72 8.33
C SER A 151 12.14 17.04 8.90
N ALA A 152 13.23 17.77 9.14
CA ALA A 152 14.45 17.22 9.74
C ALA A 152 14.21 16.67 11.16
N ALA A 153 13.40 17.36 11.98
CA ALA A 153 13.04 16.87 13.32
C ALA A 153 12.19 15.58 13.28
N ARG A 154 11.37 15.40 12.22
CA ARG A 154 10.48 14.24 12.06
C ARG A 154 11.16 13.06 11.36
N ILE A 155 12.09 13.31 10.46
CA ILE A 155 12.76 12.29 9.66
C ILE A 155 14.02 11.82 10.39
N HIS A 156 14.08 10.52 10.67
CA HIS A 156 15.24 9.93 11.32
C HIS A 156 16.48 10.05 10.40
N PRO A 157 17.68 10.40 10.92
CA PRO A 157 18.90 10.56 10.10
C PRO A 157 19.30 9.32 9.28
N ASN A 158 18.90 8.12 9.74
CA ASN A 158 19.16 6.86 9.04
C ASN A 158 18.00 6.42 8.11
N ASP A 159 17.12 7.34 7.70
CA ASP A 159 16.05 7.09 6.72
C ASP A 159 16.41 7.76 5.38
N PRO A 160 17.25 7.12 4.54
CA PRO A 160 17.76 7.74 3.30
C PRO A 160 16.63 8.10 2.35
N GLN A 161 15.58 7.27 2.28
CA GLN A 161 14.47 7.48 1.36
C GLN A 161 13.70 8.76 1.70
N ARG A 162 13.38 8.99 2.98
CA ARG A 162 12.67 10.21 3.40
C ARG A 162 13.55 11.45 3.34
N LEU A 163 14.83 11.32 3.69
CA LEU A 163 15.79 12.42 3.59
C LEU A 163 15.96 12.90 2.15
N ILE A 164 16.29 11.98 1.24
CA ILE A 164 16.46 12.27 -0.17
C ILE A 164 15.17 12.86 -0.73
N ARG A 165 14.00 12.30 -0.40
CA ARG A 165 12.72 12.85 -0.89
C ARG A 165 12.47 14.28 -0.40
N ALA A 166 12.81 14.61 0.85
CA ALA A 166 12.62 15.96 1.38
C ALA A 166 13.53 16.99 0.72
N LEU A 167 14.80 16.65 0.53
CA LEU A 167 15.74 17.49 -0.20
C LEU A 167 15.38 17.58 -1.69
N GLU A 168 14.93 16.49 -2.32
CA GLU A 168 14.47 16.46 -3.71
C GLU A 168 13.31 17.42 -3.92
N VAL A 169 12.28 17.40 -3.04
CA VAL A 169 11.16 18.35 -3.10
C VAL A 169 11.65 19.78 -3.05
N TYR A 170 12.57 20.10 -2.14
CA TYR A 170 13.14 21.43 -2.03
C TYR A 170 13.96 21.83 -3.26
N ARG A 171 14.83 20.95 -3.78
CA ARG A 171 15.66 21.25 -4.96
C ARG A 171 14.84 21.47 -6.24
N VAL A 172 13.75 20.71 -6.41
CA VAL A 172 12.91 20.81 -7.61
C VAL A 172 11.96 22.01 -7.54
N SER A 173 11.38 22.30 -6.36
CA SER A 173 10.35 23.35 -6.24
C SER A 173 10.84 24.67 -5.67
N GLY A 174 12.01 24.71 -5.02
CA GLY A 174 12.45 25.85 -4.20
C GLY A 174 11.75 25.95 -2.84
N GLU A 175 10.78 25.09 -2.54
CA GLU A 175 9.95 25.12 -1.33
C GLU A 175 10.08 23.85 -0.52
N SER A 176 10.07 23.99 0.81
CA SER A 176 10.24 22.86 1.73
C SER A 176 9.03 21.91 1.71
N MET A 177 9.24 20.64 2.09
CA MET A 177 8.15 19.67 2.17
C MET A 177 7.08 20.12 3.18
N THR A 178 7.50 20.76 4.25
CA THR A 178 6.62 21.37 5.24
C THR A 178 5.77 22.48 4.64
N ALA A 179 6.35 23.38 3.84
CA ALA A 179 5.60 24.46 3.18
C ALA A 179 4.52 23.91 2.24
N HIS A 180 4.83 22.89 1.44
CA HIS A 180 3.85 22.21 0.57
C HIS A 180 2.68 21.62 1.37
N ARG A 181 2.95 20.98 2.50
CA ARG A 181 1.90 20.42 3.37
C ARG A 181 1.04 21.51 4.01
N GLN A 182 1.65 22.60 4.46
CA GLN A 182 0.93 23.72 5.06
C GLN A 182 0.04 24.43 4.03
N ARG A 183 0.54 24.63 2.80
CA ARG A 183 -0.26 25.17 1.69
C ARG A 183 -1.46 24.29 1.41
N GLN A 184 -1.26 22.99 1.24
CA GLN A 184 -2.35 22.05 1.01
C GLN A 184 -3.39 22.15 2.14
N PHE A 185 -2.95 22.13 3.41
CA PHE A 185 -3.84 22.22 4.55
C PHE A 185 -4.63 23.54 4.58
N ALA A 186 -4.04 24.65 4.12
CA ALA A 186 -4.70 25.95 4.01
C ALA A 186 -5.68 26.01 2.82
N GLU A 187 -5.31 25.47 1.67
CA GLU A 187 -6.16 25.39 0.47
C GLU A 187 -7.38 24.51 0.70
N SER A 188 -7.21 23.39 1.41
CA SER A 188 -8.30 22.53 1.88
C SER A 188 -9.28 23.25 2.83
N ARG A 189 -8.92 24.40 3.40
CA ARG A 189 -9.79 25.24 4.26
C ARG A 189 -10.36 26.47 3.57
N GLY A 190 -9.78 26.93 2.45
CA GLY A 190 -10.06 28.25 1.88
C GLY A 190 -10.90 28.27 0.60
N ALA A 191 -10.99 27.17 -0.14
CA ALA A 191 -11.87 27.08 -1.31
C ALA A 191 -13.29 26.67 -0.87
N ASP A 192 -14.32 27.23 -1.52
CA ASP A 192 -15.70 26.70 -1.60
C ASP A 192 -15.75 25.30 -2.26
N ALA A 193 -14.79 24.43 -1.96
CA ALA A 193 -14.91 22.99 -2.03
C ALA A 193 -15.90 22.61 -0.92
N GLY A 194 -17.12 22.26 -1.30
CA GLY A 194 -18.18 21.93 -0.35
C GLY A 194 -17.65 21.05 0.78
N ALA A 195 -17.81 21.53 2.01
CA ALA A 195 -17.47 20.88 3.28
C ALA A 195 -16.71 19.55 3.13
N ASP A 196 -15.39 19.62 3.39
CA ASP A 196 -14.47 18.53 3.65
C ASP A 196 -13.40 18.33 2.56
N GLY A 197 -12.17 18.77 2.82
CA GLY A 197 -10.95 18.26 2.18
C GLY A 197 -10.66 16.79 2.52
N HIS A 198 -11.71 15.98 2.68
CA HIS A 198 -11.72 14.57 3.01
C HIS A 198 -12.43 13.80 1.89
N LEU A 199 -12.07 12.53 1.73
CA LEU A 199 -12.73 11.59 0.82
C LEU A 199 -14.27 11.79 0.82
N PRO A 200 -14.92 12.05 -0.35
CA PRO A 200 -16.35 12.40 -0.42
C PRO A 200 -17.27 11.17 -0.26
N TYR A 201 -16.95 10.31 0.72
CA TYR A 201 -17.63 9.08 1.04
C TYR A 201 -17.86 8.97 2.55
N THR A 202 -18.94 8.31 2.93
CA THR A 202 -19.10 7.78 4.29
C THR A 202 -18.34 6.46 4.35
N VAL A 203 -17.25 6.37 5.10
CA VAL A 203 -16.37 5.20 5.09
C VAL A 203 -16.54 4.34 6.34
N ALA A 204 -16.82 3.06 6.14
CA ALA A 204 -16.65 2.02 7.15
C ALA A 204 -15.23 1.45 7.11
N SER A 205 -14.45 1.66 8.17
CA SER A 205 -13.09 1.13 8.28
C SER A 205 -13.07 -0.19 9.05
N LEU A 206 -12.71 -1.29 8.39
CA LEU A 206 -12.55 -2.61 8.98
C LEU A 206 -11.07 -3.02 8.96
N ALA A 207 -10.62 -3.70 10.01
CA ALA A 207 -9.33 -4.37 10.03
C ALA A 207 -9.49 -5.83 10.45
N ILE A 208 -9.04 -6.76 9.61
CA ILE A 208 -9.01 -8.18 9.95
C ILE A 208 -7.58 -8.63 10.24
N ALA A 209 -7.37 -9.27 11.39
CA ALA A 209 -6.07 -9.84 11.77
C ALA A 209 -6.25 -10.94 12.83
N PRO A 210 -5.34 -11.94 12.91
CA PRO A 210 -5.38 -12.90 14.01
C PRO A 210 -5.10 -12.20 15.35
N THR A 211 -5.83 -12.58 16.39
CA THR A 211 -5.59 -12.04 17.75
C THR A 211 -4.19 -12.42 18.27
N ASP A 212 -3.74 -13.64 17.99
CA ASP A 212 -2.39 -14.10 18.31
C ASP A 212 -1.43 -13.88 17.13
N ARG A 213 -0.33 -13.17 17.39
CA ARG A 213 0.74 -12.90 16.41
C ARG A 213 1.49 -14.16 16.00
N HIS A 214 1.56 -15.17 16.86
CA HIS A 214 2.23 -16.43 16.53
C HIS A 214 1.55 -17.12 15.35
N ILE A 215 0.22 -17.17 15.36
CA ILE A 215 -0.60 -17.73 14.28
C ILE A 215 -0.33 -17.00 12.95
N LEU A 216 -0.18 -15.67 12.99
CA LEU A 216 0.18 -14.92 11.79
C LEU A 216 1.57 -15.30 11.26
N HIS A 217 2.55 -15.49 12.15
CA HIS A 217 3.90 -15.88 11.77
C HIS A 217 3.97 -17.28 11.16
N GLU A 218 3.18 -18.23 11.69
CA GLU A 218 3.02 -19.58 11.14
C GLU A 218 2.38 -19.53 9.75
N ARG A 219 1.27 -18.79 9.60
CA ARG A 219 0.60 -18.60 8.31
C ARG A 219 1.52 -17.96 7.27
N ILE A 220 2.34 -16.99 7.66
CA ILE A 220 3.34 -16.38 6.78
C ILE A 220 4.36 -17.41 6.30
N ALA A 221 4.91 -18.22 7.21
CA ALA A 221 5.92 -19.22 6.86
C ALA A 221 5.35 -20.33 5.96
N LEU A 222 4.13 -20.80 6.27
CA LEU A 222 3.40 -21.76 5.45
C LEU A 222 3.12 -21.20 4.05
N ARG A 223 2.55 -19.99 3.96
CA ARG A 223 2.23 -19.34 2.69
C ARG A 223 3.47 -19.13 1.82
N PHE A 224 4.59 -18.73 2.42
CA PHE A 224 5.85 -18.57 1.68
C PHE A 224 6.36 -19.91 1.12
N SER A 225 6.27 -20.98 1.91
CA SER A 225 6.65 -22.33 1.45
C SER A 225 5.75 -22.80 0.31
N GLN A 226 4.43 -22.57 0.42
CA GLN A 226 3.47 -22.86 -0.65
C GLN A 226 3.75 -22.07 -1.93
N MET A 227 4.16 -20.81 -1.83
CA MET A 227 4.56 -20.01 -3.00
C MET A 227 5.75 -20.65 -3.74
N LEU A 228 6.78 -21.09 -2.99
CA LEU A 228 7.93 -21.77 -3.59
C LEU A 228 7.52 -23.06 -4.31
N GLU A 229 6.67 -23.87 -3.69
CA GLU A 229 6.12 -25.10 -4.28
C GLU A 229 5.28 -24.84 -5.53
N GLN A 230 4.63 -23.68 -5.62
CA GLN A 230 3.82 -23.26 -6.76
C GLN A 230 4.64 -22.69 -7.93
N GLY A 231 5.98 -22.65 -7.82
CA GLY A 231 6.85 -22.14 -8.88
C GLY A 231 7.20 -20.66 -8.75
N PHE A 232 7.16 -20.09 -7.54
CA PHE A 232 7.54 -18.68 -7.33
C PHE A 232 8.96 -18.35 -7.84
N ILE A 233 9.91 -19.27 -7.72
CA ILE A 233 11.28 -19.05 -8.25
C ILE A 233 11.25 -18.89 -9.78
N ASP A 234 10.44 -19.68 -10.48
CA ASP A 234 10.33 -19.64 -11.94
C ASP A 234 9.63 -18.36 -12.42
N GLU A 235 8.64 -17.87 -11.66
CA GLU A 235 8.02 -16.55 -11.89
C GLU A 235 9.08 -15.44 -11.84
N VAL A 236 9.90 -15.41 -10.78
CA VAL A 236 10.95 -14.39 -10.64
C VAL A 236 12.05 -14.57 -11.68
N ARG A 237 12.38 -15.81 -12.07
CA ARG A 237 13.34 -16.06 -13.16
C ARG A 237 12.85 -15.44 -14.48
N THR A 238 11.57 -15.63 -14.80
CA THR A 238 10.94 -15.05 -16.00
C THR A 238 11.03 -13.52 -15.99
N LEU A 239 10.81 -12.89 -14.83
CA LEU A 239 11.00 -11.44 -14.69
C LEU A 239 12.47 -11.03 -14.85
N ARG A 240 13.40 -11.79 -14.26
CA ARG A 240 14.84 -11.50 -14.30
C ARG A 240 15.43 -11.64 -15.70
N ASP A 241 14.86 -12.49 -16.54
CA ASP A 241 15.30 -12.65 -17.94
C ASP A 241 14.98 -11.42 -18.80
N ARG A 242 14.16 -10.48 -18.30
CA ARG A 242 13.90 -9.20 -18.96
C ARG A 242 15.03 -8.20 -18.69
N SER A 243 15.58 -7.61 -19.75
CA SER A 243 16.70 -6.66 -19.66
C SER A 243 16.33 -5.28 -19.10
N ASP A 244 15.05 -4.95 -19.04
CA ASP A 244 14.54 -3.66 -18.55
C ASP A 244 14.23 -3.66 -17.05
N LEU A 245 14.33 -4.82 -16.37
CA LEU A 245 14.10 -4.94 -14.94
C LEU A 245 15.42 -5.00 -14.16
N HIS A 246 15.47 -4.30 -13.02
CA HIS A 246 16.62 -4.30 -12.13
C HIS A 246 16.18 -4.25 -10.66
N ALA A 247 17.09 -4.62 -9.77
CA ALA A 247 16.80 -4.88 -8.36
C ALA A 247 16.36 -3.65 -7.52
N GLU A 248 16.45 -2.45 -8.09
CA GLU A 248 16.05 -1.19 -7.45
C GLU A 248 14.62 -0.76 -7.78
N LEU A 249 13.97 -1.42 -8.76
CA LEU A 249 12.58 -1.13 -9.11
C LEU A 249 11.62 -1.48 -7.95
N PRO A 250 10.54 -0.71 -7.74
CA PRO A 250 9.57 -0.99 -6.68
C PRO A 250 8.95 -2.39 -6.77
N SER A 251 8.71 -2.88 -8.00
CA SER A 251 8.24 -4.24 -8.29
C SER A 251 9.20 -5.29 -7.73
N ILE A 252 10.49 -5.21 -8.09
CA ILE A 252 11.51 -6.19 -7.66
C ILE A 252 11.83 -6.08 -6.17
N ARG A 253 11.69 -4.89 -5.58
CA ARG A 253 11.85 -4.67 -4.14
C ARG A 253 10.68 -5.22 -3.30
N ALA A 254 9.61 -5.70 -3.93
CA ALA A 254 8.52 -6.36 -3.22
C ALA A 254 9.05 -7.55 -2.38
N VAL A 255 8.39 -7.79 -1.26
CA VAL A 255 8.74 -8.89 -0.35
C VAL A 255 8.62 -10.22 -1.09
N GLY A 256 9.60 -11.11 -0.90
CA GLY A 256 9.73 -12.35 -1.67
C GLY A 256 10.54 -12.13 -2.94
N TYR A 257 10.12 -11.22 -3.82
CA TYR A 257 10.78 -10.98 -5.11
C TYR A 257 12.24 -10.58 -4.92
N ARG A 258 12.54 -9.65 -3.99
CA ARG A 258 13.93 -9.23 -3.74
C ARG A 258 14.81 -10.39 -3.28
N GLN A 259 14.29 -11.27 -2.43
CA GLN A 259 15.06 -12.39 -1.89
C GLN A 259 15.31 -13.46 -2.94
N VAL A 260 14.30 -13.78 -3.75
CA VAL A 260 14.46 -14.71 -4.87
C VAL A 260 15.39 -14.13 -5.93
N TRP A 261 15.32 -12.83 -6.21
CA TRP A 261 16.25 -12.14 -7.12
C TRP A 261 17.70 -12.26 -6.65
N ASP A 262 17.99 -11.98 -5.38
CA ASP A 262 19.33 -12.11 -4.81
C ASP A 262 19.82 -13.58 -4.80
N TYR A 263 18.92 -14.56 -4.66
CA TYR A 263 19.23 -15.98 -4.85
C TYR A 263 19.61 -16.31 -6.29
N LEU A 264 18.84 -15.82 -7.28
CA LEU A 264 19.15 -16.01 -8.70
C LEU A 264 20.45 -15.31 -9.13
N ASP A 265 20.86 -14.26 -8.41
CA ASP A 265 22.17 -13.61 -8.56
C ASP A 265 23.32 -14.36 -7.85
N GLY A 266 23.05 -15.49 -7.20
CA GLY A 266 24.05 -16.28 -6.47
C GLY A 266 24.54 -15.65 -5.16
N LYS A 267 23.84 -14.62 -4.64
CA LYS A 267 24.19 -13.92 -3.39
C LYS A 267 23.67 -14.62 -2.14
N LEU A 268 22.69 -15.51 -2.30
CA LEU A 268 22.05 -16.28 -1.24
C LEU A 268 21.97 -17.75 -1.63
N SER A 269 22.10 -18.65 -0.65
CA SER A 269 21.62 -20.01 -0.79
C SER A 269 20.08 -20.07 -0.77
N GLU A 270 19.52 -21.20 -1.20
CA GLU A 270 18.06 -21.40 -1.17
C GLU A 270 17.48 -21.31 0.26
N ASN A 271 18.21 -21.85 1.25
CA ASN A 271 17.82 -21.78 2.66
C ASN A 271 17.81 -20.34 3.18
N GLU A 272 18.85 -19.55 2.86
CA GLU A 272 18.93 -18.14 3.26
C GLU A 272 17.84 -17.30 2.57
N MET A 273 17.55 -17.57 1.29
CA MET A 273 16.46 -16.92 0.56
C MET A 273 15.13 -17.17 1.25
N ARG A 274 14.84 -18.43 1.60
CA ARG A 274 13.60 -18.81 2.29
C ARG A 274 13.49 -18.12 3.64
N GLU A 275 14.55 -18.18 4.45
CA GLU A 275 14.57 -17.56 5.78
C GLU A 275 14.36 -16.04 5.67
N ARG A 276 15.12 -15.36 4.81
CA ARG A 276 15.03 -13.91 4.62
C ARG A 276 13.68 -13.49 4.06
N GLY A 277 13.07 -14.29 3.17
CA GLY A 277 11.74 -14.02 2.63
C GLY A 277 10.66 -14.06 3.71
N ILE A 278 10.70 -15.06 4.58
CA ILE A 278 9.80 -15.18 5.74
C ILE A 278 10.00 -14.01 6.71
N ILE A 279 11.26 -13.67 7.04
CA ILE A 279 11.58 -12.54 7.92
C ILE A 279 11.06 -11.22 7.33
N ALA A 280 11.31 -10.95 6.06
CA ALA A 280 10.84 -9.75 5.37
C ALA A 280 9.31 -9.65 5.40
N THR A 281 8.61 -10.78 5.22
CA THR A 281 7.14 -10.85 5.28
C THR A 281 6.61 -10.57 6.69
N ARG A 282 7.26 -11.11 7.74
CA ARG A 282 6.93 -10.79 9.14
C ARG A 282 7.14 -9.31 9.46
N GLN A 283 8.23 -8.72 8.96
CA GLN A 283 8.50 -7.30 9.13
C GLN A 283 7.46 -6.42 8.41
N LEU A 284 7.02 -6.81 7.22
CA LEU A 284 5.92 -6.15 6.52
C LEU A 284 4.62 -6.20 7.34
N ALA A 285 4.23 -7.38 7.82
CA ALA A 285 3.05 -7.54 8.67
C ALA A 285 3.14 -6.71 9.96
N LYS A 286 4.31 -6.67 10.60
CA LYS A 286 4.57 -5.81 11.78
C LYS A 286 4.32 -4.34 11.46
N ARG A 287 4.83 -3.82 10.33
CA ARG A 287 4.60 -2.43 9.91
C ARG A 287 3.13 -2.16 9.62
N GLN A 288 2.42 -3.09 8.98
CA GLN A 288 0.98 -2.98 8.73
C GLN A 288 0.19 -2.90 10.05
N PHE A 289 0.54 -3.69 11.06
CA PHE A 289 -0.05 -3.56 12.39
C PHE A 289 0.22 -2.21 13.06
N THR A 290 1.44 -1.70 12.95
CA THR A 290 1.78 -0.38 13.51
C THR A 290 0.88 0.70 12.91
N TRP A 291 0.64 0.66 11.60
CA TRP A 291 -0.32 1.54 10.93
C TRP A 291 -1.75 1.39 11.45
N LEU A 292 -2.26 0.15 11.49
CA LEU A 292 -3.65 -0.13 11.90
C LEU A 292 -3.94 0.26 13.35
N ARG A 293 -2.96 0.15 14.24
CA ARG A 293 -3.11 0.57 15.65
C ARG A 293 -3.32 2.07 15.82
N GLY A 294 -2.79 2.87 14.90
CA GLY A 294 -3.00 4.32 14.88
C GLY A 294 -4.15 4.76 13.97
N TRP A 295 -4.91 3.82 13.40
CA TRP A 295 -6.03 4.14 12.50
C TRP A 295 -7.29 4.44 13.32
N GLU A 296 -7.80 5.66 13.20
CA GLU A 296 -8.99 6.09 13.94
C GLU A 296 -10.26 5.44 13.37
N GLY A 297 -11.21 5.09 14.25
CA GLY A 297 -12.52 4.56 13.85
C GLY A 297 -12.51 3.17 13.21
N VAL A 298 -11.41 2.41 13.34
CA VAL A 298 -11.32 1.05 12.78
C VAL A 298 -12.07 0.01 13.62
N HIS A 299 -12.89 -0.81 12.96
CA HIS A 299 -13.55 -1.97 13.55
C HIS A 299 -12.70 -3.23 13.36
N TRP A 300 -12.25 -3.84 14.46
CA TRP A 300 -11.39 -5.01 14.44
C TRP A 300 -12.18 -6.33 14.32
N LEU A 301 -11.71 -7.20 13.43
CA LEU A 301 -12.20 -8.54 13.17
C LEU A 301 -11.06 -9.54 13.42
N ASP A 302 -11.38 -10.67 14.04
CA ASP A 302 -10.41 -11.76 14.22
C ASP A 302 -10.41 -12.66 13.00
N SER A 303 -9.25 -12.86 12.38
CA SER A 303 -9.06 -13.76 11.23
C SER A 303 -9.52 -15.21 11.48
N LEU A 304 -9.68 -15.63 12.74
CA LEU A 304 -10.13 -16.98 13.11
C LEU A 304 -11.62 -17.07 13.44
N ALA A 305 -12.32 -15.94 13.54
CA ALA A 305 -13.74 -15.93 13.85
C ALA A 305 -14.56 -16.45 12.66
N CYS A 306 -15.49 -17.36 12.93
CA CYS A 306 -16.38 -17.94 11.91
C CYS A 306 -17.58 -17.03 11.55
N ASP A 307 -17.80 -15.96 12.31
CA ASP A 307 -18.95 -15.04 12.19
C ASP A 307 -18.56 -13.66 11.67
N ASN A 308 -17.37 -13.52 11.04
CA ASN A 308 -16.86 -12.24 10.52
C ASN A 308 -17.82 -11.55 9.53
N LEU A 309 -18.51 -12.32 8.68
CA LEU A 309 -19.51 -11.77 7.77
C LEU A 309 -20.65 -11.09 8.55
N SER A 310 -21.25 -11.81 9.50
CA SER A 310 -22.36 -11.31 10.32
C SER A 310 -21.94 -10.09 11.16
N ARG A 311 -20.74 -10.11 11.75
CA ARG A 311 -20.18 -8.97 12.49
C ARG A 311 -20.01 -7.74 11.60
N THR A 312 -19.49 -7.95 10.39
CA THR A 312 -19.29 -6.88 9.42
C THR A 312 -20.64 -6.26 9.04
N LEU A 313 -21.63 -7.06 8.64
CA LEU A 313 -22.96 -6.55 8.28
C LEU A 313 -23.63 -5.77 9.42
N LYS A 314 -23.52 -6.27 10.65
CA LYS A 314 -24.02 -5.56 11.84
C LYS A 314 -23.34 -4.20 12.01
N TYR A 315 -22.00 -4.15 11.90
CA TYR A 315 -21.25 -2.90 12.00
C TYR A 315 -21.64 -1.92 10.89
N LEU A 316 -21.72 -2.36 9.63
CA LEU A 316 -22.12 -1.52 8.50
C LEU A 316 -23.53 -0.90 8.70
N GLY A 317 -24.45 -1.63 9.35
CA GLY A 317 -25.74 -1.08 9.77
C GLY A 317 -25.63 0.02 10.83
N THR A 318 -24.65 -0.06 11.75
CA THR A 318 -24.45 0.96 12.80
C THR A 318 -23.82 2.26 12.28
N VAL A 319 -23.08 2.21 11.18
CA VAL A 319 -22.44 3.37 10.56
C VAL A 319 -23.19 3.90 9.33
N SER A 320 -24.48 3.54 9.22
CA SER A 320 -25.39 3.99 8.14
C SER A 320 -24.87 3.74 6.72
N ILE A 321 -24.16 2.64 6.51
CA ILE A 321 -23.70 2.20 5.17
C ILE A 321 -24.78 1.39 4.45
N LEU A 322 -25.63 0.68 5.20
CA LEU A 322 -26.67 -0.22 4.68
C LEU A 322 -28.09 0.35 4.81
N SER A 323 -28.23 1.67 4.95
CA SER A 323 -29.53 2.35 5.02
C SER A 323 -30.24 2.45 3.68
#